data_AF-A0A0Q6UIS8-F1
#
_entry.id   AF-A0A0Q6UIS8-F1
#
_cell.length_a   1.000
_cell.length_b   1.000
_cell.length_c   1.000
_cell.angle_alpha   90.00
_cell.angle_beta   90.00
_cell.angle_gamma   90.00
#
_symmetry.space_group_name_H-M   'P 1'
#
loop_
_entity.id
_entity.type
_entity.pdbx_description
1 polymer ?
#
loop_
_entity_poly.entity_id
_entity_poly.type
_entity_poly.pdbx_seq_one_letter_code
_entity_poly.pdbx_strand_id
1 'polypeptide(L)'
;MAAAMGVQAAPPATAPAASASQGFRLLRPSTPASAPRAAAPAPAKAASAVPAAPAHAPGALQPLPESEPAIRGYAVPIGGALKADNEEVWQRIVQLAGGKGARFVVFGTASEDPEASAKQIVDLLQRRGAVAEALPVAPKFLWVDLSKVVRDPALIAKVKAAKGIFFTGGVQERIVDVLQPGGQSTPMLEAIWDVYRKGGVIAGTSAGAAIMSTVMFRDPPSNINILKGRFSDGKQIDRGLGFVGPHLFVDQHFLKRGRFGRMIPLMIAKGYKIGLGVDENTAAIIRGDEIEVIGDRGCLVVDLTEAKSDPSLGAFNVQGARLSYLEHGDRYHLRARSTTPSAPKLRGELHDAESPNFKPSYIDDVFHLDMMGDSTISNAMTRLIDSVRKEVKGLAFDVLPRTNDPLAELGFLFRLYKGSDSLGWSTEEFGGEQFTVTNLYLDISPVRLPMPLYGGWSGPPKPAASLPATSVPAASAPSGQ
;
A
#
# COMPACT_ATOMS: atom_id res chain seq x y z
N MET A 1 -31.00 -14.87 -46.06
CA MET A 1 -32.10 -15.51 -45.34
C MET A 1 -31.59 -15.92 -43.97
N ALA A 2 -32.20 -15.35 -42.93
CA ALA A 2 -31.78 -15.47 -41.54
C ALA A 2 -32.10 -16.85 -40.95
N ALA A 3 -31.21 -17.35 -40.09
CA ALA A 3 -31.52 -18.43 -39.16
C ALA A 3 -30.99 -18.05 -37.78
N ALA A 4 -31.92 -17.76 -36.88
CA ALA A 4 -31.69 -17.51 -35.47
C ALA A 4 -31.49 -18.84 -34.73
N MET A 5 -30.50 -18.92 -33.85
CA MET A 5 -30.44 -19.95 -32.82
C MET A 5 -30.27 -19.27 -31.46
N GLY A 6 -31.30 -19.40 -30.63
CA GLY A 6 -31.38 -18.84 -29.29
C GLY A 6 -30.48 -19.57 -28.30
N VAL A 7 -29.93 -18.78 -27.37
CA VAL A 7 -29.15 -19.24 -26.22
C VAL A 7 -30.12 -19.57 -25.08
N GLN A 8 -30.08 -20.80 -24.60
CA GLN A 8 -30.89 -21.29 -23.49
C GLN A 8 -30.12 -21.08 -22.18
N ALA A 9 -30.70 -20.33 -21.24
CA ALA A 9 -30.12 -20.03 -19.93
C ALA A 9 -30.28 -21.22 -18.95
N ALA A 10 -29.23 -21.49 -18.18
CA ALA A 10 -29.21 -22.50 -17.12
C ALA A 10 -29.89 -21.99 -15.83
N PRO A 11 -30.60 -22.85 -15.06
CA PRO A 11 -31.26 -22.46 -13.82
C PRO A 11 -30.30 -22.39 -12.61
N PRO A 12 -30.64 -21.61 -11.55
CA PRO A 12 -29.77 -21.40 -10.40
C PRO A 12 -29.77 -22.57 -9.41
N ALA A 13 -28.61 -22.80 -8.79
CA ALA A 13 -28.38 -23.85 -7.80
C ALA A 13 -29.04 -23.53 -6.44
N THR A 14 -29.72 -24.54 -5.90
CA THR A 14 -30.40 -24.57 -4.61
C THR A 14 -29.43 -24.69 -3.43
N ALA A 15 -29.61 -23.87 -2.39
CA ALA A 15 -28.93 -23.98 -1.10
C ALA A 15 -29.46 -25.17 -0.27
N PRO A 16 -28.63 -25.89 0.50
CA PRO A 16 -29.10 -26.94 1.38
C PRO A 16 -29.59 -26.41 2.74
N ALA A 17 -30.64 -27.07 3.22
CA ALA A 17 -31.42 -26.76 4.41
C ALA A 17 -30.72 -27.08 5.73
N ALA A 18 -31.14 -26.34 6.77
CA ALA A 18 -30.79 -26.51 8.17
C ALA A 18 -31.32 -27.84 8.75
N SER A 19 -30.49 -28.48 9.57
CA SER A 19 -30.84 -29.61 10.44
C SER A 19 -30.82 -29.18 11.91
N ALA A 20 -31.77 -29.73 12.66
CA ALA A 20 -32.24 -29.23 13.94
C ALA A 20 -31.53 -29.80 15.18
N SER A 21 -31.50 -28.96 16.21
CA SER A 21 -31.71 -29.24 17.64
C SER A 21 -31.00 -30.42 18.31
N GLN A 22 -30.06 -30.10 19.20
CA GLN A 22 -29.85 -30.82 20.46
C GLN A 22 -29.81 -29.82 21.62
N GLY A 23 -30.62 -30.12 22.65
CA GLY A 23 -30.94 -29.22 23.74
C GLY A 23 -29.79 -28.99 24.71
N PHE A 24 -29.67 -27.74 25.19
CA PHE A 24 -28.86 -27.39 26.32
C PHE A 24 -29.74 -27.09 27.54
N ARG A 25 -29.40 -27.79 28.62
CA ARG A 25 -30.06 -27.77 29.92
C ARG A 25 -29.73 -26.46 30.65
N LEU A 26 -30.75 -25.73 31.08
CA LEU A 26 -30.64 -24.53 31.92
C LEU A 26 -29.96 -24.84 33.26
N LEU A 27 -28.82 -24.20 33.51
CA LEU A 27 -28.21 -24.08 34.84
C LEU A 27 -28.36 -22.63 35.31
N ARG A 28 -28.94 -22.49 36.51
CA ARG A 28 -29.26 -21.23 37.19
C ARG A 28 -27.98 -20.44 37.57
N PRO A 29 -28.05 -19.10 37.64
CA PRO A 29 -26.90 -18.28 38.04
C PRO A 29 -26.67 -18.41 39.56
N SER A 30 -25.46 -18.82 39.94
CA SER A 30 -24.93 -18.72 41.30
C SER A 30 -24.30 -17.34 41.51
N THR A 31 -24.58 -16.77 42.68
CA THR A 31 -24.13 -15.48 43.19
C THR A 31 -22.59 -15.39 43.28
N PRO A 32 -21.99 -14.20 43.07
CA PRO A 32 -20.55 -14.04 43.17
C PRO A 32 -20.09 -14.01 44.63
N ALA A 33 -19.12 -14.86 44.97
CA ALA A 33 -18.39 -14.84 46.22
C ALA A 33 -17.41 -13.65 46.25
N SER A 34 -17.39 -12.98 47.40
CA SER A 34 -16.55 -11.86 47.79
C SER A 34 -15.04 -12.11 47.59
N ALA A 35 -14.38 -11.23 46.84
CA ALA A 35 -12.92 -11.17 46.74
C ALA A 35 -12.30 -10.50 47.98
N PRO A 36 -11.10 -10.94 48.44
CA PRO A 36 -10.42 -10.33 49.56
C PRO A 36 -9.76 -9.01 49.18
N ARG A 37 -9.83 -8.08 50.12
CA ARG A 37 -9.30 -6.70 50.13
C ARG A 37 -7.79 -6.68 49.81
N ALA A 38 -7.41 -6.05 48.70
CA ALA A 38 -6.01 -5.71 48.41
C ALA A 38 -5.56 -4.54 49.31
N ALA A 39 -4.40 -4.69 49.94
CA ALA A 39 -3.79 -3.70 50.80
C ALA A 39 -3.32 -2.45 50.01
N ALA A 40 -3.45 -1.29 50.63
CA ALA A 40 -3.03 0.00 50.09
C ALA A 40 -1.50 0.08 49.93
N PRO A 41 -0.97 0.72 48.86
CA PRO A 41 0.44 0.98 48.73
C PRO A 41 0.90 2.14 49.63
N ALA A 42 2.04 1.95 50.29
CA ALA A 42 2.73 2.93 51.12
C ALA A 42 3.32 4.11 50.30
N PRO A 43 3.52 5.30 50.89
CA PRO A 43 3.92 6.50 50.16
C PRO A 43 5.38 6.44 49.69
N ALA A 44 5.60 6.89 48.45
CA ALA A 44 6.90 7.01 47.80
C ALA A 44 7.80 8.01 48.54
N LYS A 45 9.02 7.56 48.90
CA LYS A 45 10.09 8.41 49.42
C LYS A 45 10.75 9.19 48.27
N ALA A 46 11.03 10.46 48.55
CA ALA A 46 11.66 11.44 47.67
C ALA A 46 12.99 10.98 47.09
N ALA A 47 13.20 11.29 45.80
CA ALA A 47 14.42 11.06 45.06
C ALA A 47 15.59 11.89 45.60
N SER A 48 16.70 11.22 45.89
CA SER A 48 18.01 11.83 46.15
C SER A 48 18.63 12.31 44.85
N ALA A 49 19.10 13.56 44.82
CA ALA A 49 19.83 14.17 43.73
C ALA A 49 21.10 13.38 43.35
N VAL A 50 21.29 13.13 42.06
CA VAL A 50 22.52 12.59 41.47
C VAL A 50 23.45 13.78 41.13
N PRO A 51 24.75 13.72 41.44
CA PRO A 51 25.67 14.83 41.18
C PRO A 51 25.99 14.96 39.68
N ALA A 52 26.14 16.21 39.23
CA ALA A 52 26.47 16.56 37.85
C ALA A 52 27.88 16.07 37.46
N ALA A 53 27.96 15.37 36.32
CA ALA A 53 29.22 14.97 35.70
C ALA A 53 29.90 16.16 34.98
N PRO A 54 31.24 16.19 34.89
CA PRO A 54 31.97 17.31 34.33
C PRO A 54 31.87 17.36 32.80
N ALA A 55 31.78 18.58 32.25
CA ALA A 55 31.75 18.85 30.81
C ALA A 55 33.03 18.32 30.13
N HIS A 56 32.86 17.40 29.17
CA HIS A 56 33.92 16.97 28.26
C HIS A 56 33.91 17.83 26.99
N ALA A 57 35.10 18.28 26.60
CA ALA A 57 35.38 19.04 25.38
C ALA A 57 34.93 18.29 24.10
N PRO A 58 34.64 18.99 22.99
CA PRO A 58 34.18 18.36 21.75
C PRO A 58 35.29 17.47 21.16
N GLY A 59 35.11 16.16 21.30
CA GLY A 59 35.94 15.15 20.67
C GLY A 59 35.71 15.12 19.16
N ALA A 60 36.81 15.00 18.41
CA ALA A 60 36.84 14.90 16.96
C ALA A 60 35.80 13.89 16.43
N LEU A 61 35.06 14.32 15.40
CA LEU A 61 34.11 13.51 14.63
C LEU A 61 34.77 12.18 14.25
N GLN A 62 34.24 11.07 14.78
CA GLN A 62 34.59 9.75 14.28
C GLN A 62 34.18 9.67 12.79
N PRO A 63 35.01 9.11 11.91
CA PRO A 63 34.62 8.87 10.53
C PRO A 63 33.35 8.01 10.50
N LEU A 64 32.40 8.42 9.66
CA LEU A 64 31.21 7.61 9.37
C LEU A 64 31.64 6.20 8.92
N PRO A 65 30.95 5.13 9.36
CA PRO A 65 31.27 3.78 8.95
C PRO A 65 31.29 3.69 7.40
N GLU A 66 32.30 2.99 6.88
CA GLU A 66 32.50 2.77 5.45
C GLU A 66 31.21 2.28 4.78
N SER A 67 30.88 2.90 3.65
CA SER A 67 29.69 2.62 2.84
C SER A 67 29.55 1.13 2.56
N GLU A 68 28.38 0.55 2.83
CA GLU A 68 28.05 -0.81 2.37
C GLU A 68 28.44 -0.96 0.88
N PRO A 69 29.03 -2.11 0.47
CA PRO A 69 29.45 -2.31 -0.90
C PRO A 69 28.28 -2.04 -1.85
N ALA A 70 28.47 -1.11 -2.79
CA ALA A 70 27.41 -0.65 -3.68
C ALA A 70 26.76 -1.83 -4.40
N ILE A 71 25.50 -2.12 -4.05
CA ILE A 71 24.68 -3.14 -4.72
C ILE A 71 24.52 -2.73 -6.18
N ARG A 72 24.97 -3.60 -7.09
CA ARG A 72 24.99 -3.29 -8.53
C ARG A 72 23.75 -3.77 -9.29
N GLY A 73 22.95 -4.63 -8.68
CA GLY A 73 21.79 -5.28 -9.31
C GLY A 73 20.56 -4.40 -9.41
N TYR A 74 19.52 -4.97 -10.00
CA TYR A 74 18.20 -4.35 -10.16
C TYR A 74 17.17 -5.10 -9.34
N ALA A 75 16.44 -4.40 -8.47
CA ALA A 75 15.22 -4.92 -7.87
C ALA A 75 14.03 -4.42 -8.70
N VAL A 76 13.13 -5.32 -9.10
CA VAL A 76 12.00 -5.01 -9.97
C VAL A 76 10.70 -5.51 -9.33
N PRO A 77 10.15 -4.79 -8.34
CA PRO A 77 8.78 -5.03 -7.87
C PRO A 77 7.76 -4.72 -8.98
N ILE A 78 6.87 -5.68 -9.21
CA ILE A 78 5.76 -5.59 -10.17
C ILE A 78 4.47 -5.66 -9.37
N GLY A 79 3.57 -4.70 -9.59
CA GLY A 79 2.38 -4.53 -8.74
C GLY A 79 1.34 -5.64 -8.84
N GLY A 80 1.56 -6.68 -9.64
CA GLY A 80 0.64 -7.80 -9.81
C GLY A 80 -0.17 -7.70 -11.10
N ALA A 81 -0.89 -8.78 -11.42
CA ALA A 81 -1.70 -8.88 -12.65
C ALA A 81 -0.95 -8.40 -13.92
N LEU A 82 0.36 -8.68 -14.01
CA LEU A 82 1.18 -8.36 -15.17
C LEU A 82 0.67 -9.16 -16.37
N LYS A 83 0.22 -8.45 -17.40
CA LYS A 83 -0.35 -9.07 -18.60
C LYS A 83 0.74 -9.71 -19.44
N ALA A 84 0.38 -10.74 -20.20
CA ALA A 84 1.30 -11.49 -21.05
C ALA A 84 1.79 -10.70 -22.27
N ASP A 85 1.03 -9.68 -22.68
CA ASP A 85 1.26 -8.78 -23.81
C ASP A 85 1.92 -7.45 -23.40
N ASN A 86 2.24 -7.26 -22.11
CA ASN A 86 3.01 -6.11 -21.65
C ASN A 86 4.49 -6.26 -22.04
N GLU A 87 4.78 -6.03 -23.33
CA GLU A 87 6.11 -6.18 -23.90
C GLU A 87 7.15 -5.30 -23.23
N GLU A 88 6.77 -4.09 -22.84
CA GLU A 88 7.67 -3.14 -22.19
C GLU A 88 8.31 -3.76 -20.95
N VAL A 89 7.48 -4.23 -20.01
CA VAL A 89 7.96 -4.81 -18.74
C VAL A 89 8.74 -6.09 -18.98
N TRP A 90 8.22 -7.02 -19.80
CA TRP A 90 8.89 -8.30 -20.04
C TRP A 90 10.24 -8.14 -20.73
N GLN A 91 10.31 -7.32 -21.78
CA GLN A 91 11.57 -7.08 -22.50
C GLN A 91 12.57 -6.36 -21.62
N ARG A 92 12.13 -5.36 -20.84
CA ARG A 92 13.04 -4.61 -19.98
C ARG A 92 13.67 -5.49 -18.90
N ILE A 93 12.91 -6.40 -18.28
CA ILE A 93 13.46 -7.37 -17.32
C ILE A 93 14.55 -8.24 -17.97
N VAL A 94 14.31 -8.75 -19.18
CA VAL A 94 15.29 -9.58 -19.90
C VAL A 94 16.54 -8.77 -20.29
N GLN A 95 16.35 -7.54 -20.79
CA GLN A 95 17.45 -6.64 -21.14
C GLN A 95 18.34 -6.31 -19.95
N LEU A 96 17.74 -6.02 -18.79
CA LEU A 96 18.47 -5.74 -17.55
C LEU A 96 19.32 -6.94 -17.08
N ALA A 97 18.89 -8.17 -17.38
CA ALA A 97 19.64 -9.39 -17.10
C ALA A 97 20.70 -9.75 -18.17
N GLY A 98 20.91 -8.90 -19.18
CA GLY A 98 21.89 -9.10 -20.26
C GLY A 98 21.30 -9.46 -21.62
N GLY A 99 19.98 -9.42 -21.78
CA GLY A 99 19.30 -9.59 -23.06
C GLY A 99 19.13 -11.06 -23.47
N LYS A 100 19.14 -11.33 -24.78
CA LYS A 100 18.93 -12.67 -25.35
C LYS A 100 19.98 -13.64 -24.82
N GLY A 101 19.54 -14.82 -24.37
CA GLY A 101 20.39 -15.84 -23.75
C GLY A 101 20.61 -15.65 -22.25
N ALA A 102 20.13 -14.55 -21.64
CA ALA A 102 20.21 -14.34 -20.21
C ALA A 102 19.55 -15.50 -19.46
N ARG A 103 20.27 -16.06 -18.49
CA ARG A 103 19.79 -17.19 -17.69
C ARG A 103 18.90 -16.69 -16.57
N PHE A 104 17.68 -17.22 -16.50
CA PHE A 104 16.72 -16.92 -15.45
C PHE A 104 16.40 -18.15 -14.62
N VAL A 105 16.28 -17.95 -13.31
CA VAL A 105 15.65 -18.92 -12.41
C VAL A 105 14.31 -18.36 -11.93
N VAL A 106 13.26 -19.18 -12.02
CA VAL A 106 11.90 -18.83 -11.61
C VAL A 106 11.49 -19.61 -10.37
N PHE A 107 10.94 -18.91 -9.39
CA PHE A 107 10.42 -19.45 -8.14
C PHE A 107 8.90 -19.31 -8.08
N GLY A 108 8.20 -20.44 -8.21
CA GLY A 108 6.75 -20.56 -8.00
C GLY A 108 6.32 -20.58 -6.53
N THR A 109 7.23 -20.27 -5.60
CA THR A 109 7.12 -20.54 -4.16
C THR A 109 5.86 -20.00 -3.49
N ALA A 110 5.37 -18.85 -3.93
CA ALA A 110 4.18 -18.21 -3.37
C ALA A 110 2.86 -18.87 -3.82
N SER A 111 2.85 -19.50 -4.99
CA SER A 111 1.64 -19.94 -5.67
C SER A 111 0.95 -21.11 -4.96
N GLU A 112 -0.37 -21.21 -5.13
CA GLU A 112 -1.12 -22.45 -4.83
C GLU A 112 -0.77 -23.58 -5.80
N ASP A 113 -0.47 -23.23 -7.05
CA ASP A 113 0.03 -24.11 -8.10
C ASP A 113 1.40 -23.58 -8.57
N PRO A 114 2.50 -24.01 -7.92
CA PRO A 114 3.84 -23.53 -8.26
C PRO A 114 4.29 -23.95 -9.65
N GLU A 115 3.84 -25.11 -10.14
CA GLU A 115 4.25 -25.65 -11.44
C GLU A 115 3.66 -24.81 -12.57
N ALA A 116 2.34 -24.63 -12.59
CA ALA A 116 1.68 -23.84 -13.62
C ALA A 116 2.12 -22.38 -13.60
N SER A 117 2.22 -21.78 -12.40
CA SER A 117 2.62 -20.38 -12.25
C SER A 117 4.07 -20.15 -12.70
N ALA A 118 5.01 -21.00 -12.30
CA ALA A 118 6.39 -20.87 -12.73
C ALA A 118 6.55 -21.14 -14.23
N LYS A 119 5.82 -22.14 -14.77
CA LYS A 119 5.81 -22.44 -16.21
C LYS A 119 5.37 -21.24 -17.03
N GLN A 120 4.29 -20.56 -16.62
CA GLN A 120 3.80 -19.37 -17.34
C GLN A 120 4.87 -18.29 -17.44
N ILE A 121 5.60 -18.02 -16.34
CA ILE A 121 6.68 -17.03 -16.32
C ILE A 121 7.88 -17.48 -17.15
N VAL A 122 8.26 -18.75 -17.07
CA VAL A 122 9.32 -19.33 -17.91
C VAL A 122 8.98 -19.13 -19.40
N ASP A 123 7.77 -19.47 -19.82
CA ASP A 123 7.32 -19.32 -21.21
C ASP A 123 7.33 -17.83 -21.63
N LEU A 124 6.93 -16.91 -20.76
CA LEU A 124 6.96 -15.46 -21.01
C LEU A 124 8.39 -14.94 -21.22
N LEU A 125 9.31 -15.30 -20.34
CA LEU A 125 10.73 -14.92 -20.43
C LEU A 125 11.39 -15.53 -21.67
N GLN A 126 11.13 -16.80 -21.97
CA GLN A 126 11.67 -17.50 -23.13
C GLN A 126 11.18 -16.91 -24.45
N ARG A 127 9.91 -16.50 -24.53
CA ARG A 127 9.38 -15.77 -25.70
C ARG A 127 10.13 -14.47 -25.99
N ARG A 128 10.79 -13.86 -24.99
CA ARG A 128 11.61 -12.64 -25.13
C ARG A 128 13.11 -12.95 -25.20
N GLY A 129 13.46 -14.23 -25.40
CA GLY A 129 14.81 -14.68 -25.70
C GLY A 129 15.66 -15.06 -24.49
N ALA A 130 15.12 -15.10 -23.28
CA ALA A 130 15.84 -15.60 -22.11
C ALA A 130 15.93 -17.14 -22.10
N VAL A 131 16.88 -17.68 -21.35
CA VAL A 131 16.96 -19.11 -21.00
C VAL A 131 16.47 -19.24 -19.55
N ALA A 132 15.19 -19.55 -19.37
CA ALA A 132 14.56 -19.64 -18.05
C ALA A 132 14.29 -21.09 -17.63
N GLU A 133 14.51 -21.39 -16.35
CA GLU A 133 14.10 -22.66 -15.72
C GLU A 133 13.43 -22.40 -14.36
N ALA A 134 12.49 -23.25 -13.98
CA ALA A 134 11.84 -23.21 -12.66
C ALA A 134 12.53 -24.16 -11.68
N LEU A 135 12.70 -23.75 -10.42
CA LEU A 135 13.22 -24.64 -9.38
C LEU A 135 12.09 -25.17 -8.48
N PRO A 136 12.22 -26.42 -7.98
CA PRO A 136 11.18 -27.06 -7.16
C PRO A 136 11.20 -26.58 -5.71
N VAL A 137 11.24 -25.27 -5.48
CA VAL A 137 11.35 -24.65 -4.15
C VAL A 137 10.00 -24.04 -3.78
N ALA A 138 9.03 -24.88 -3.39
CA ALA A 138 7.69 -24.41 -3.00
C ALA A 138 7.02 -25.36 -2.02
N PRO A 139 6.30 -24.85 -0.99
CA PRO A 139 5.65 -25.69 0.02
C PRO A 139 4.49 -26.54 -0.53
N LYS A 140 3.96 -26.18 -1.71
CA LYS A 140 2.90 -26.94 -2.39
C LYS A 140 3.43 -28.14 -3.17
N PHE A 141 4.75 -28.25 -3.36
CA PHE A 141 5.36 -29.50 -3.82
C PHE A 141 5.48 -30.47 -2.64
N LEU A 142 4.43 -31.24 -2.39
CA LEU A 142 4.34 -32.17 -1.25
C LEU A 142 5.40 -33.30 -1.28
N TRP A 143 6.02 -33.52 -2.44
CA TRP A 143 7.10 -34.48 -2.65
C TRP A 143 8.51 -33.89 -2.41
N VAL A 144 8.62 -32.59 -2.10
CA VAL A 144 9.89 -31.90 -1.85
C VAL A 144 10.12 -31.68 -0.36
N ASP A 145 11.28 -32.10 0.13
CA ASP A 145 11.79 -31.70 1.44
C ASP A 145 12.39 -30.29 1.35
N LEU A 146 11.62 -29.29 1.79
CA LEU A 146 12.02 -27.88 1.73
C LEU A 146 13.32 -27.58 2.47
N SER A 147 13.60 -28.31 3.56
CA SER A 147 14.83 -28.10 4.34
C SER A 147 16.08 -28.52 3.55
N LYS A 148 15.94 -29.53 2.68
CA LYS A 148 17.02 -30.03 1.82
C LYS A 148 17.13 -29.25 0.52
N VAL A 149 16.02 -28.95 -0.15
CA VAL A 149 16.02 -28.31 -1.48
C VAL A 149 16.68 -26.93 -1.46
N VAL A 150 16.50 -26.15 -0.39
CA VAL A 150 17.14 -24.82 -0.21
C VAL A 150 18.62 -24.90 0.17
N ARG A 151 19.14 -26.11 0.35
CA ARG A 151 20.54 -26.43 0.67
C ARG A 151 21.18 -27.31 -0.40
N ASP A 152 20.46 -27.66 -1.47
CA ASP A 152 20.94 -28.51 -2.55
C ASP A 152 22.03 -27.80 -3.36
N PRO A 153 23.27 -28.30 -3.38
CA PRO A 153 24.37 -27.67 -4.10
C PRO A 153 24.13 -27.50 -5.61
N ALA A 154 23.43 -28.44 -6.25
CA ALA A 154 23.16 -28.39 -7.68
C ALA A 154 22.15 -27.29 -8.01
N LEU A 155 21.10 -27.14 -7.21
CA LEU A 155 20.11 -26.07 -7.39
C LEU A 155 20.71 -24.70 -7.08
N ILE A 156 21.54 -24.60 -6.04
CA ILE A 156 22.28 -23.38 -5.70
C ILE A 156 23.24 -22.99 -6.84
N ALA A 157 23.90 -23.94 -7.47
CA ALA A 157 24.79 -23.67 -8.62
C ALA A 157 24.00 -23.08 -9.80
N LYS A 158 22.77 -23.56 -10.06
CA LYS A 158 21.88 -22.98 -11.09
C LYS A 158 21.55 -21.52 -10.78
N VAL A 159 21.17 -21.22 -9.52
CA VAL A 159 20.91 -19.84 -9.09
C VAL A 159 22.14 -18.96 -9.28
N LYS A 160 23.32 -19.40 -8.81
CA LYS A 160 24.56 -18.61 -8.93
C LYS A 160 24.99 -18.36 -10.38
N ALA A 161 24.58 -19.21 -11.32
CA ALA A 161 24.83 -19.05 -12.75
C ALA A 161 23.79 -18.15 -13.46
N ALA A 162 22.68 -17.81 -12.79
CA ALA A 162 21.65 -16.95 -13.34
C ALA A 162 22.09 -15.48 -13.41
N LYS A 163 21.43 -14.73 -14.29
CA LYS A 163 21.49 -13.26 -14.37
C LYS A 163 20.18 -12.59 -13.99
N GLY A 164 19.09 -13.37 -13.93
CA GLY A 164 17.82 -12.93 -13.43
C GLY A 164 17.16 -13.98 -12.54
N ILE A 165 16.48 -13.52 -11.50
CA ILE A 165 15.63 -14.31 -10.63
C ILE A 165 14.22 -13.72 -10.73
N PHE A 166 13.21 -14.58 -10.86
CA PHE A 166 11.81 -14.15 -10.88
C PHE A 166 10.98 -14.87 -9.82
N PHE A 167 10.28 -14.11 -8.99
CA PHE A 167 9.30 -14.62 -8.02
C PHE A 167 7.87 -14.44 -8.52
N THR A 168 7.10 -15.52 -8.54
CA THR A 168 5.68 -15.46 -8.93
C THR A 168 4.81 -14.81 -7.85
N GLY A 169 3.56 -14.52 -8.20
CA GLY A 169 2.53 -14.13 -7.24
C GLY A 169 2.02 -15.30 -6.39
N GLY A 170 1.19 -14.98 -5.39
CA GLY A 170 0.60 -15.95 -4.46
C GLY A 170 0.60 -15.40 -3.03
N VAL A 171 1.02 -16.21 -2.06
CA VAL A 171 1.17 -15.81 -0.66
C VAL A 171 2.64 -15.53 -0.34
N GLN A 172 2.97 -14.27 -0.03
CA GLN A 172 4.34 -13.81 0.20
C GLN A 172 5.04 -14.47 1.40
N GLU A 173 4.28 -14.86 2.43
CA GLU A 173 4.84 -15.55 3.60
C GLU A 173 5.53 -16.86 3.24
N ARG A 174 5.02 -17.59 2.24
CA ARG A 174 5.62 -18.82 1.75
C ARG A 174 7.02 -18.59 1.20
N ILE A 175 7.26 -17.45 0.55
CA ILE A 175 8.59 -17.13 0.03
C ILE A 175 9.56 -16.95 1.19
N VAL A 176 9.19 -16.12 2.17
CA VAL A 176 10.04 -15.80 3.32
C VAL A 176 10.24 -17.01 4.23
N ASP A 177 9.19 -17.78 4.53
CA ASP A 177 9.28 -18.94 5.41
C ASP A 177 10.13 -20.06 4.81
N VAL A 178 10.17 -20.19 3.48
CA VAL A 178 11.03 -21.17 2.78
C VAL A 178 12.48 -20.68 2.67
N LEU A 179 12.70 -19.43 2.28
CA LEU A 179 14.04 -18.90 2.00
C LEU A 179 14.75 -18.38 3.26
N GLN A 180 14.00 -18.00 4.28
CA GLN A 180 14.47 -17.42 5.53
C GLN A 180 13.71 -17.98 6.77
N PRO A 181 13.66 -19.31 6.96
CA PRO A 181 12.91 -19.93 8.06
C PRO A 181 13.40 -19.43 9.42
N GLY A 182 12.47 -19.01 10.28
CA GLY A 182 12.80 -18.46 11.60
C GLY A 182 13.64 -17.19 11.56
N GLY A 183 13.70 -16.50 10.41
CA GLY A 183 14.51 -15.31 10.23
C GLY A 183 15.97 -15.58 9.83
N GLN A 184 16.38 -16.83 9.63
CA GLN A 184 17.74 -17.19 9.21
C GLN A 184 17.82 -17.47 7.71
N SER A 185 18.74 -16.81 7.01
CA SER A 185 18.94 -17.04 5.57
C SER A 185 19.32 -18.48 5.27
N THR A 186 18.70 -19.05 4.23
CA THR A 186 19.14 -20.31 3.63
C THR A 186 20.30 -20.09 2.66
N PRO A 187 21.09 -21.14 2.35
CA PRO A 187 22.09 -21.08 1.27
C PRO A 187 21.48 -20.70 -0.10
N MET A 188 20.24 -21.09 -0.36
CA MET A 188 19.47 -20.65 -1.54
C MET A 188 19.25 -19.13 -1.53
N LEU A 189 18.81 -18.55 -0.41
CA LEU A 189 18.62 -17.10 -0.30
C LEU A 189 19.94 -16.34 -0.47
N GLU A 190 21.04 -16.83 0.13
CA GLU A 190 22.36 -16.23 -0.06
C GLU A 190 22.82 -16.29 -1.53
N ALA A 191 22.53 -17.37 -2.25
CA ALA A 191 22.81 -17.47 -3.68
C ALA A 191 21.99 -16.47 -4.51
N ILE A 192 20.73 -16.22 -4.15
CA ILE A 192 19.88 -15.20 -4.79
C ILE A 192 20.45 -13.80 -4.53
N TRP A 193 20.87 -13.52 -3.30
CA TRP A 193 21.56 -12.28 -2.95
C TRP A 193 22.89 -12.11 -3.70
N ASP A 194 23.66 -13.18 -3.90
CA ASP A 194 24.88 -13.15 -4.70
C ASP A 194 24.61 -12.72 -6.14
N VAL A 195 23.52 -13.20 -6.76
CA VAL A 195 23.11 -12.78 -8.11
C VAL A 195 22.83 -11.27 -8.12
N TYR A 196 22.07 -10.78 -7.14
CA TYR A 196 21.73 -9.37 -7.02
C TYR A 196 22.97 -8.48 -6.83
N ARG A 197 23.85 -8.82 -5.87
CA ARG A 197 25.10 -8.10 -5.60
C ARG A 197 26.03 -8.05 -6.81
N LYS A 198 26.03 -9.09 -7.65
CA LYS A 198 26.83 -9.17 -8.89
C LYS A 198 26.23 -8.43 -10.09
N GLY A 199 25.14 -7.68 -9.91
CA GLY A 199 24.52 -6.91 -11.00
C GLY A 199 23.36 -7.62 -11.70
N GLY A 200 22.88 -8.75 -11.16
CA GLY A 200 21.71 -9.45 -11.68
C GLY A 200 20.39 -8.76 -11.33
N VAL A 201 19.31 -9.28 -11.90
CA VAL A 201 17.94 -8.79 -11.72
C VAL A 201 17.20 -9.68 -10.72
N ILE A 202 16.57 -9.08 -9.72
CA ILE A 202 15.58 -9.74 -8.86
C ILE A 202 14.22 -9.12 -9.16
N ALA A 203 13.39 -9.84 -9.92
CA ALA A 203 12.04 -9.41 -10.27
C ALA A 203 11.00 -10.21 -9.51
N GLY A 204 9.84 -9.61 -9.23
CA GLY A 204 8.77 -10.33 -8.56
C GLY A 204 7.42 -9.64 -8.70
N THR A 205 6.37 -10.42 -8.93
CA THR A 205 5.01 -9.90 -9.11
C THR A 205 4.12 -10.20 -7.92
N SER A 206 3.31 -9.22 -7.49
CA SER A 206 2.40 -9.35 -6.33
C SER A 206 3.16 -9.79 -5.07
N ALA A 207 3.02 -11.03 -4.60
CA ALA A 207 3.82 -11.57 -3.49
C ALA A 207 5.33 -11.37 -3.67
N GLY A 208 5.85 -11.55 -4.90
CA GLY A 208 7.24 -11.30 -5.22
C GLY A 208 7.66 -9.83 -5.09
N ALA A 209 6.75 -8.87 -5.24
CA ALA A 209 7.02 -7.45 -4.99
C ALA A 209 7.00 -7.13 -3.48
N ALA A 210 6.09 -7.75 -2.72
CA ALA A 210 5.94 -7.50 -1.29
C ALA A 210 7.19 -7.88 -0.48
N ILE A 211 7.93 -8.90 -0.90
CA ILE A 211 9.17 -9.34 -0.23
C ILE A 211 10.36 -8.40 -0.48
N MET A 212 10.23 -7.39 -1.35
CA MET A 212 11.38 -6.59 -1.78
C MET A 212 11.89 -5.66 -0.66
N SER A 213 11.02 -5.13 0.20
CA SER A 213 11.41 -4.33 1.37
C SER A 213 11.81 -5.21 2.56
N THR A 214 12.48 -4.63 3.57
CA THR A 214 12.90 -5.39 4.77
C THR A 214 11.71 -5.72 5.69
N VAL A 215 10.58 -5.04 5.51
CA VAL A 215 9.29 -5.34 6.15
C VAL A 215 8.26 -5.58 5.05
N MET A 216 7.32 -6.50 5.28
CA MET A 216 6.21 -6.80 4.39
C MET A 216 4.93 -7.06 5.18
N PHE A 217 3.77 -6.92 4.52
CA PHE A 217 2.54 -7.50 5.02
C PHE A 217 2.53 -9.01 4.80
N ARG A 218 2.07 -9.78 5.79
CA ARG A 218 1.88 -11.24 5.72
C ARG A 218 0.43 -11.58 5.36
N ASP A 219 -0.45 -11.50 6.34
CA ASP A 219 -1.90 -11.70 6.23
C ASP A 219 -2.61 -10.43 6.73
N PRO A 220 -2.59 -9.33 5.94
CA PRO A 220 -3.14 -8.07 6.38
C PRO A 220 -4.67 -8.12 6.42
N PRO A 221 -5.33 -7.62 7.48
CA PRO A 221 -6.75 -7.34 7.42
C PRO A 221 -7.05 -6.24 6.39
N SER A 222 -8.32 -5.88 6.25
CA SER A 222 -8.72 -4.77 5.40
C SER A 222 -7.98 -3.47 5.74
N ASN A 223 -7.76 -2.61 4.73
CA ASN A 223 -7.06 -1.34 4.91
C ASN A 223 -7.68 -0.49 6.03
N ILE A 224 -9.02 -0.49 6.14
CA ILE A 224 -9.72 0.24 7.20
C ILE A 224 -9.38 -0.31 8.60
N ASN A 225 -9.19 -1.63 8.75
CA ASN A 225 -8.77 -2.21 10.02
C ASN A 225 -7.32 -1.85 10.35
N ILE A 226 -6.44 -1.76 9.34
CA ILE A 226 -5.08 -1.26 9.54
C ILE A 226 -5.09 0.21 10.01
N LEU A 227 -5.91 1.07 9.41
CA LEU A 227 -6.11 2.46 9.87
C LEU A 227 -6.66 2.51 11.30
N LYS A 228 -7.52 1.56 11.69
CA LYS A 228 -7.99 1.38 13.07
C LYS A 228 -6.92 0.78 14.02
N GLY A 229 -5.66 0.67 13.58
CA GLY A 229 -4.54 0.17 14.39
C GLY A 229 -4.53 -1.35 14.58
N ARG A 230 -5.28 -2.12 13.79
CA ARG A 230 -5.42 -3.57 13.96
C ARG A 230 -4.38 -4.34 13.17
N PHE A 231 -3.14 -4.31 13.63
CA PHE A 231 -2.06 -5.14 13.09
C PHE A 231 -1.00 -5.40 14.15
N SER A 232 -0.29 -6.52 14.03
CA SER A 232 0.84 -6.83 14.90
C SER A 232 1.94 -7.58 14.16
N ASP A 233 3.15 -7.46 14.68
CA ASP A 233 4.31 -8.21 14.22
C ASP A 233 4.12 -9.71 14.36
N GLY A 234 4.69 -10.47 13.43
CA GLY A 234 4.59 -11.93 13.37
C GLY A 234 3.23 -12.46 12.91
N LYS A 235 2.20 -11.61 12.83
CA LYS A 235 0.86 -11.97 12.33
C LYS A 235 0.55 -11.28 11.01
N GLN A 236 0.25 -9.98 11.06
CA GLN A 236 -0.12 -9.19 9.88
C GLN A 236 1.09 -8.63 9.15
N ILE A 237 2.21 -8.45 9.85
CA ILE A 237 3.45 -7.84 9.35
C ILE A 237 4.63 -8.70 9.78
N ASP A 238 5.63 -8.81 8.93
CA ASP A 238 6.92 -9.44 9.27
C ASP A 238 8.03 -8.90 8.37
N ARG A 239 9.22 -9.49 8.50
CA ARG A 239 10.35 -9.29 7.61
C ARG A 239 10.00 -9.67 6.17
N GLY A 240 10.42 -8.82 5.24
CA GLY A 240 10.61 -9.22 3.85
C GLY A 240 12.07 -9.65 3.62
N LEU A 241 12.44 -9.84 2.36
CA LEU A 241 13.80 -10.23 1.97
C LEU A 241 14.74 -9.05 1.77
N GLY A 242 14.25 -7.80 1.62
CA GLY A 242 15.08 -6.60 1.76
C GLY A 242 15.93 -6.17 0.56
N PHE A 243 15.64 -6.64 -0.65
CA PHE A 243 16.36 -6.27 -1.87
C PHE A 243 16.37 -4.76 -2.20
N VAL A 244 15.40 -3.98 -1.71
CA VAL A 244 15.39 -2.49 -1.90
C VAL A 244 16.00 -1.72 -0.73
N GLY A 245 16.71 -2.42 0.16
CA GLY A 245 17.33 -1.81 1.33
C GLY A 245 16.35 -1.44 2.44
N PRO A 246 16.85 -0.81 3.52
CA PRO A 246 16.06 -0.58 4.74
C PRO A 246 15.18 0.67 4.69
N HIS A 247 15.34 1.53 3.68
CA HIS A 247 14.74 2.87 3.64
C HIS A 247 13.49 2.98 2.78
N LEU A 248 13.24 1.99 1.92
CA LEU A 248 12.10 1.96 1.01
C LEU A 248 11.14 0.83 1.40
N PHE A 249 9.89 1.19 1.68
CA PHE A 249 8.81 0.21 1.87
C PHE A 249 8.06 0.00 0.55
N VAL A 250 7.84 -1.26 0.14
CA VAL A 250 7.16 -1.58 -1.13
C VAL A 250 5.82 -2.25 -0.87
N ASP A 251 4.80 -1.81 -1.61
CA ASP A 251 3.51 -2.48 -1.67
C ASP A 251 3.01 -2.57 -3.13
N GLN A 252 2.02 -3.40 -3.36
CA GLN A 252 1.61 -3.94 -4.66
C GLN A 252 0.08 -3.98 -4.77
N HIS A 253 -0.49 -4.18 -5.97
CA HIS A 253 -1.92 -3.99 -6.29
C HIS A 253 -2.45 -2.67 -5.71
N PHE A 254 -1.62 -1.63 -5.80
CA PHE A 254 -1.62 -0.58 -4.81
C PHE A 254 -2.80 0.39 -4.96
N LEU A 255 -2.95 1.00 -6.13
CA LEU A 255 -4.01 1.96 -6.44
C LEU A 255 -5.34 1.23 -6.62
N LYS A 256 -5.33 0.09 -7.31
CA LYS A 256 -6.49 -0.78 -7.52
C LYS A 256 -7.21 -1.17 -6.23
N ARG A 257 -6.48 -1.24 -5.11
CA ARG A 257 -6.99 -1.70 -3.81
C ARG A 257 -6.82 -0.68 -2.69
N GLY A 258 -6.57 0.60 -3.02
CA GLY A 258 -6.41 1.69 -2.04
C GLY A 258 -5.40 1.42 -0.93
N ARG A 259 -4.30 0.70 -1.23
CA ARG A 259 -3.36 0.20 -0.23
C ARG A 259 -2.46 1.28 0.38
N PHE A 260 -2.54 2.52 -0.08
CA PHE A 260 -1.96 3.66 0.65
C PHE A 260 -2.52 3.77 2.07
N GLY A 261 -3.79 3.40 2.28
CA GLY A 261 -4.42 3.38 3.59
C GLY A 261 -3.83 2.36 4.57
N ARG A 262 -3.19 1.28 4.09
CA ARG A 262 -2.44 0.36 4.96
C ARG A 262 -0.94 0.69 5.01
N MET A 263 -0.38 1.18 3.91
CA MET A 263 1.03 1.54 3.81
C MET A 263 1.39 2.66 4.78
N ILE A 264 0.63 3.76 4.83
CA ILE A 264 0.98 4.92 5.65
C ILE A 264 1.03 4.56 7.15
N PRO A 265 0.01 3.90 7.75
CA PRO A 265 0.09 3.48 9.15
C PRO A 265 1.28 2.56 9.45
N LEU A 266 1.58 1.62 8.56
CA LEU A 266 2.73 0.74 8.71
C LEU A 266 4.03 1.53 8.68
N MET A 267 4.19 2.43 7.72
CA MET A 267 5.40 3.22 7.57
C MET A 267 5.67 4.05 8.83
N ILE A 268 4.64 4.70 9.39
CA ILE A 268 4.76 5.42 10.67
C ILE A 268 5.17 4.46 11.80
N ALA A 269 4.47 3.32 11.93
CA ALA A 269 4.75 2.34 12.98
C ALA A 269 6.16 1.69 12.88
N LYS A 270 6.76 1.65 11.69
CA LYS A 270 8.06 1.05 11.42
C LYS A 270 9.17 2.05 11.12
N GLY A 271 8.88 3.34 11.17
CA GLY A 271 9.87 4.41 10.94
C GLY A 271 10.31 4.57 9.49
N TYR A 272 9.57 4.04 8.52
CA TYR A 272 9.85 4.29 7.09
C TYR A 272 9.51 5.73 6.72
N LYS A 273 10.39 6.36 5.94
CA LYS A 273 10.17 7.70 5.39
C LYS A 273 9.64 7.66 3.97
N ILE A 274 10.12 6.75 3.14
CA ILE A 274 9.69 6.61 1.74
C ILE A 274 8.99 5.28 1.54
N GLY A 275 7.83 5.33 0.89
CA GLY A 275 7.05 4.18 0.47
C GLY A 275 6.82 4.25 -1.04
N LEU A 276 6.79 3.08 -1.68
CA LEU A 276 6.50 2.92 -3.10
C LEU A 276 5.37 1.89 -3.25
N GLY A 277 4.22 2.37 -3.69
CA GLY A 277 3.10 1.54 -4.08
C GLY A 277 3.10 1.33 -5.59
N VAL A 278 3.30 0.09 -6.04
CA VAL A 278 3.29 -0.27 -7.47
C VAL A 278 1.92 -0.83 -7.83
N ASP A 279 1.24 -0.27 -8.84
CA ASP A 279 -0.07 -0.78 -9.24
C ASP A 279 0.00 -1.92 -10.27
N GLU A 280 -1.15 -2.54 -10.53
CA GLU A 280 -1.24 -3.67 -11.45
C GLU A 280 -0.71 -3.33 -12.84
N ASN A 281 -0.16 -4.36 -13.51
CA ASN A 281 0.44 -4.25 -14.83
C ASN A 281 1.54 -3.16 -14.96
N THR A 282 2.18 -2.82 -13.84
CA THR A 282 3.24 -1.82 -13.74
C THR A 282 4.43 -2.42 -12.99
N ALA A 283 5.64 -2.00 -13.34
CA ALA A 283 6.86 -2.34 -12.62
C ALA A 283 7.64 -1.07 -12.27
N ALA A 284 8.36 -1.12 -11.14
CA ALA A 284 9.36 -0.13 -10.79
C ALA A 284 10.74 -0.77 -10.86
N ILE A 285 11.64 -0.22 -11.68
CA ILE A 285 13.02 -0.68 -11.79
C ILE A 285 13.86 0.13 -10.82
N ILE A 286 14.45 -0.56 -9.84
CA ILE A 286 15.18 0.07 -8.74
C ILE A 286 16.65 -0.32 -8.84
N ARG A 287 17.53 0.69 -8.87
CA ARG A 287 18.98 0.51 -8.81
C ARG A 287 19.63 1.66 -8.04
N GLY A 288 20.22 1.33 -6.89
CA GLY A 288 20.74 2.36 -5.98
C GLY A 288 19.60 3.28 -5.52
N ASP A 289 19.78 4.59 -5.67
CA ASP A 289 18.76 5.58 -5.31
C ASP A 289 17.75 5.88 -6.43
N GLU A 290 17.88 5.26 -7.60
CA GLU A 290 17.04 5.52 -8.78
C GLU A 290 15.89 4.53 -8.90
N ILE A 291 14.70 5.05 -9.19
CA ILE A 291 13.49 4.30 -9.51
C ILE A 291 12.99 4.77 -10.87
N GLU A 292 12.75 3.84 -11.79
CA GLU A 292 12.11 4.09 -13.10
C GLU A 292 10.79 3.33 -13.17
N VAL A 293 9.71 4.01 -13.53
CA VAL A 293 8.37 3.41 -13.64
C VAL A 293 8.09 3.02 -15.10
N ILE A 294 7.62 1.79 -15.30
CA ILE A 294 7.26 1.24 -16.62
C ILE A 294 5.97 0.42 -16.53
N GLY A 295 5.25 0.28 -17.64
CA GLY A 295 3.92 -0.35 -17.70
C GLY A 295 2.75 0.62 -17.54
N ASP A 296 1.56 0.10 -17.26
CA ASP A 296 0.30 0.79 -17.61
C ASP A 296 -0.23 1.79 -16.57
N ARG A 297 -0.26 1.42 -15.28
CA ARG A 297 -1.07 2.12 -14.26
C ARG A 297 -0.26 2.99 -13.29
N GLY A 298 1.06 2.87 -13.31
CA GLY A 298 1.93 3.71 -12.51
C GLY A 298 2.12 3.29 -11.05
N CYS A 299 2.76 4.19 -10.31
CA CYS A 299 3.22 4.04 -8.94
C CYS A 299 2.84 5.27 -8.12
N LEU A 300 2.56 5.06 -6.84
CA LEU A 300 2.46 6.14 -5.86
C LEU A 300 3.68 6.14 -4.96
N VAL A 301 4.39 7.26 -4.92
CA VAL A 301 5.43 7.53 -3.93
C VAL A 301 4.79 8.24 -2.74
N VAL A 302 5.02 7.69 -1.55
CA VAL A 302 4.62 8.26 -0.27
C VAL A 302 5.86 8.73 0.46
N ASP A 303 5.96 10.02 0.77
CA ASP A 303 7.04 10.62 1.54
C ASP A 303 6.50 11.18 2.86
N LEU A 304 6.94 10.56 3.96
CA LEU A 304 6.58 10.90 5.34
C LEU A 304 7.72 11.61 6.08
N THR A 305 8.68 12.19 5.36
CA THR A 305 9.83 12.85 6.00
C THR A 305 9.38 14.03 6.86
N GLU A 306 8.50 14.89 6.31
CA GLU A 306 7.96 16.07 7.00
C GLU A 306 6.58 15.82 7.65
N ALA A 307 6.04 14.61 7.48
CA ALA A 307 4.71 14.27 7.97
C ALA A 307 4.70 14.17 9.50
N LYS A 308 3.58 14.58 10.09
CA LYS A 308 3.37 14.57 11.55
C LYS A 308 2.18 13.70 11.91
N SER A 309 2.25 13.06 13.07
CA SER A 309 1.14 12.31 13.67
C SER A 309 1.02 12.67 15.14
N ASP A 310 -0.20 12.82 15.63
CA ASP A 310 -0.50 13.08 17.04
C ASP A 310 -0.96 11.77 17.73
N PRO A 311 -0.10 11.09 18.49
CA PRO A 311 -0.49 9.87 19.20
C PRO A 311 -1.53 10.10 20.31
N SER A 312 -1.73 11.34 20.76
CA SER A 312 -2.66 11.66 21.86
C SER A 312 -4.13 11.54 21.47
N LEU A 313 -4.45 11.53 20.17
CA LEU A 313 -5.82 11.39 19.66
C LEU A 313 -6.41 9.98 19.86
N GLY A 314 -5.60 8.98 20.23
CA GLY A 314 -6.07 7.60 20.46
C GLY A 314 -6.55 6.87 19.21
N ALA A 315 -6.39 7.46 18.02
CA ALA A 315 -6.67 6.89 16.72
C ALA A 315 -5.63 7.36 15.71
N PHE A 316 -5.43 6.58 14.65
CA PHE A 316 -4.47 6.92 13.60
C PHE A 316 -4.78 8.27 12.97
N ASN A 317 -3.74 9.06 12.76
CA ASN A 317 -3.80 10.32 12.03
C ASN A 317 -2.43 10.63 11.42
N VAL A 318 -2.44 11.38 10.34
CA VAL A 318 -1.23 11.94 9.74
C VAL A 318 -1.57 13.29 9.11
N GLN A 319 -0.64 14.22 9.17
CA GLN A 319 -0.71 15.52 8.51
C GLN A 319 0.51 15.72 7.63
N GLY A 320 0.30 16.23 6.42
CA GLY A 320 1.36 16.58 5.49
C GLY A 320 2.13 15.40 4.91
N ALA A 321 1.49 14.23 4.73
CA ALA A 321 2.11 13.15 3.96
C ALA A 321 2.21 13.59 2.49
N ARG A 322 3.42 13.61 1.93
CA ARG A 322 3.65 14.09 0.56
C ARG A 322 3.53 12.93 -0.43
N LEU A 323 2.71 13.09 -1.45
CA LEU A 323 2.36 12.09 -2.45
C LEU A 323 2.80 12.54 -3.83
N SER A 324 3.42 11.63 -4.57
CA SER A 324 3.69 11.79 -6.01
C SER A 324 3.19 10.58 -6.77
N TYR A 325 2.47 10.81 -7.86
CA TYR A 325 1.96 9.79 -8.76
C TYR A 325 2.78 9.80 -10.04
N LEU A 326 3.39 8.66 -10.36
CA LEU A 326 4.32 8.49 -11.46
C LEU A 326 3.78 7.41 -12.39
N GLU A 327 3.78 7.67 -13.69
CA GLU A 327 3.39 6.69 -14.70
C GLU A 327 4.59 6.33 -15.59
N HIS A 328 4.33 5.62 -16.68
CA HIS A 328 5.29 5.19 -17.67
C HIS A 328 6.37 6.25 -17.98
N GLY A 329 7.63 5.83 -17.87
CA GLY A 329 8.82 6.60 -18.19
C GLY A 329 9.28 7.57 -17.10
N ASP A 330 8.51 7.78 -16.04
CA ASP A 330 8.87 8.70 -14.96
C ASP A 330 9.94 8.09 -14.05
N ARG A 331 10.75 8.96 -13.45
CA ARG A 331 11.80 8.57 -12.50
C ARG A 331 11.62 9.22 -11.14
N TYR A 332 12.04 8.53 -10.09
CA TYR A 332 12.14 9.06 -8.74
C TYR A 332 13.51 8.78 -8.15
N HIS A 333 14.16 9.81 -7.61
CA HIS A 333 15.43 9.67 -6.91
C HIS A 333 15.20 9.67 -5.40
N LEU A 334 15.50 8.55 -4.72
CA LEU A 334 15.22 8.31 -3.30
C LEU A 334 15.85 9.34 -2.37
N ARG A 335 17.17 9.57 -2.49
CA ARG A 335 17.91 10.51 -1.65
C ARG A 335 17.55 11.97 -1.91
N ALA A 336 17.44 12.36 -3.17
CA ALA A 336 17.05 13.71 -3.56
C ALA A 336 15.57 13.99 -3.28
N ARG A 337 14.76 12.94 -3.12
CA ARG A 337 13.29 13.00 -2.94
C ARG A 337 12.62 13.83 -4.03
N SER A 338 13.01 13.56 -5.27
CA SER A 338 12.60 14.33 -6.46
C SER A 338 12.14 13.41 -7.58
N THR A 339 11.09 13.84 -8.27
CA THR A 339 10.55 13.18 -9.46
C THR A 339 11.06 13.85 -10.73
N THR A 340 11.37 13.05 -11.75
CA THR A 340 11.65 13.52 -13.11
C THR A 340 10.59 12.94 -14.05
N PRO A 341 9.69 13.77 -14.62
CA PRO A 341 8.73 13.31 -15.62
C PRO A 341 9.42 12.76 -16.87
N SER A 342 8.75 11.85 -17.57
CA SER A 342 9.24 11.33 -18.85
C SER A 342 9.34 12.43 -19.91
N ALA A 343 10.19 12.22 -20.93
CA ALA A 343 10.39 13.21 -21.98
C ALA A 343 9.09 13.60 -22.73
N PRO A 344 8.16 12.68 -23.05
CA PRO A 344 6.85 13.03 -23.60
C PRO A 344 6.02 13.94 -22.68
N LYS A 345 6.02 13.68 -21.37
CA LYS A 345 5.28 14.51 -20.39
C LYS A 345 5.90 15.90 -20.23
N LEU A 346 7.23 16.01 -20.28
CA LEU A 346 7.91 17.31 -20.28
C LEU A 346 7.60 18.18 -21.50
N ARG A 347 7.25 17.57 -22.64
CA ARG A 347 6.81 18.29 -23.85
C ARG A 347 5.30 18.55 -23.89
N GLY A 348 4.55 17.85 -23.04
CA GLY A 348 3.11 17.98 -22.93
C GLY A 348 2.68 19.19 -22.12
N GLU A 349 1.52 19.08 -21.48
CA GLU A 349 0.96 20.18 -20.69
C GLU A 349 1.56 20.21 -19.28
N LEU A 350 1.93 21.42 -18.81
CA LEU A 350 2.37 21.68 -17.45
C LEU A 350 1.21 22.19 -16.61
N HIS A 351 0.92 21.47 -15.53
CA HIS A 351 -0.08 21.80 -14.51
C HIS A 351 0.59 22.44 -13.31
N ASP A 352 0.71 23.77 -13.32
CA ASP A 352 1.30 24.57 -12.24
C ASP A 352 0.29 25.62 -11.78
N ALA A 353 -0.32 25.40 -10.61
CA ALA A 353 -1.36 26.28 -10.08
C ALA A 353 -0.85 27.69 -9.70
N GLU A 354 0.46 27.87 -9.54
CA GLU A 354 1.07 29.16 -9.23
C GLU A 354 1.47 29.92 -10.52
N SER A 355 1.42 29.27 -11.68
CA SER A 355 1.70 29.89 -12.97
C SER A 355 0.56 30.80 -13.43
N PRO A 356 0.85 32.02 -13.93
CA PRO A 356 -0.17 32.88 -14.52
C PRO A 356 -0.78 32.30 -15.81
N ASN A 357 -0.13 31.29 -16.40
CA ASN A 357 -0.57 30.62 -17.61
C ASN A 357 -1.38 29.35 -17.33
N PHE A 358 -1.67 29.04 -16.06
CA PHE A 358 -2.43 27.86 -15.68
C PHE A 358 -3.87 27.93 -16.19
N LYS A 359 -4.29 26.88 -16.92
CA LYS A 359 -5.62 26.79 -17.54
C LYS A 359 -6.29 25.47 -17.15
N PRO A 360 -6.78 25.36 -15.90
CA PRO A 360 -7.32 24.10 -15.40
C PRO A 360 -8.60 23.69 -16.12
N SER A 361 -8.75 22.39 -16.38
CA SER A 361 -9.97 21.81 -16.96
C SER A 361 -11.10 21.65 -15.94
N TYR A 362 -10.77 21.46 -14.65
CA TYR A 362 -11.74 21.10 -13.61
C TYR A 362 -12.09 22.25 -12.66
N ILE A 363 -13.39 22.54 -12.53
CA ILE A 363 -13.92 23.59 -11.63
C ILE A 363 -14.80 23.08 -10.49
N ASP A 364 -15.33 21.86 -10.61
CA ASP A 364 -16.34 21.35 -9.69
C ASP A 364 -15.77 20.93 -8.32
N ASP A 365 -16.64 21.00 -7.32
CA ASP A 365 -16.41 20.40 -6.01
C ASP A 365 -16.64 18.88 -6.05
N VAL A 366 -15.63 18.11 -5.63
CA VAL A 366 -15.70 16.65 -5.55
C VAL A 366 -15.48 16.19 -4.12
N PHE A 367 -16.28 15.20 -3.70
CA PHE A 367 -16.09 14.50 -2.45
C PHE A 367 -16.14 13.00 -2.71
N HIS A 368 -15.11 12.27 -2.29
CA HIS A 368 -15.04 10.82 -2.48
C HIS A 368 -15.63 10.10 -1.26
N LEU A 369 -16.68 9.29 -1.45
CA LEU A 369 -17.27 8.50 -0.36
C LEU A 369 -16.35 7.35 0.11
N ASP A 370 -15.50 6.86 -0.79
CA ASP A 370 -14.43 5.91 -0.50
C ASP A 370 -13.12 6.33 -1.18
N MET A 371 -12.29 7.07 -0.45
CA MET A 371 -10.96 7.49 -0.91
C MET A 371 -10.00 6.31 -1.09
N MET A 372 -10.26 5.18 -0.44
CA MET A 372 -9.51 3.93 -0.61
C MET A 372 -10.10 3.01 -1.69
N GLY A 373 -11.06 3.51 -2.47
CA GLY A 373 -11.65 2.80 -3.60
C GLY A 373 -10.65 2.57 -4.73
N ASP A 374 -11.09 1.80 -5.72
CA ASP A 374 -10.32 1.46 -6.92
C ASP A 374 -9.81 2.71 -7.64
N SER A 375 -8.49 2.93 -7.57
CA SER A 375 -7.80 4.03 -8.24
C SER A 375 -8.34 5.42 -7.88
N THR A 376 -9.13 5.53 -6.79
CA THR A 376 -9.75 6.79 -6.38
C THR A 376 -8.69 7.85 -6.09
N ILE A 377 -7.61 7.48 -5.40
CA ILE A 377 -6.56 8.43 -5.02
C ILE A 377 -5.79 8.98 -6.24
N SER A 378 -5.43 8.15 -7.21
CA SER A 378 -4.72 8.63 -8.41
C SER A 378 -5.63 9.51 -9.25
N ASN A 379 -6.90 9.13 -9.44
CA ASN A 379 -7.90 9.96 -10.11
C ASN A 379 -8.13 11.30 -9.38
N ALA A 380 -8.14 11.28 -8.04
CA ALA A 380 -8.24 12.51 -7.25
C ALA A 380 -6.99 13.39 -7.43
N MET A 381 -5.80 12.80 -7.51
CA MET A 381 -4.54 13.53 -7.72
C MET A 381 -4.47 14.17 -9.12
N THR A 382 -4.77 13.43 -10.18
CA THR A 382 -4.73 13.95 -11.56
C THR A 382 -5.81 15.00 -11.78
N ARG A 383 -7.03 14.78 -11.26
CA ARG A 383 -8.09 15.79 -11.32
C ARG A 383 -7.74 17.03 -10.49
N LEU A 384 -7.19 16.86 -9.28
CA LEU A 384 -6.86 17.99 -8.42
C LEU A 384 -5.77 18.86 -9.05
N ILE A 385 -4.70 18.26 -9.60
CA ILE A 385 -3.59 19.05 -10.15
C ILE A 385 -4.06 19.96 -11.30
N ASP A 386 -4.97 19.45 -12.15
CA ASP A 386 -5.63 20.18 -13.26
C ASP A 386 -6.94 20.90 -12.83
N SER A 387 -7.03 21.34 -11.57
CA SER A 387 -8.22 22.03 -11.03
C SER A 387 -7.94 23.43 -10.50
N VAL A 388 -8.94 24.31 -10.56
CA VAL A 388 -8.98 25.56 -9.77
C VAL A 388 -9.04 25.31 -8.27
N ARG A 389 -9.45 24.11 -7.84
CA ARG A 389 -9.55 23.74 -6.43
C ARG A 389 -8.16 23.53 -5.85
N LYS A 390 -8.00 23.94 -4.59
CA LYS A 390 -6.77 23.73 -3.82
C LYS A 390 -6.76 22.43 -3.03
N GLU A 391 -7.93 21.85 -2.79
CA GLU A 391 -8.09 20.60 -2.07
C GLU A 391 -9.29 19.79 -2.55
N VAL A 392 -9.24 18.49 -2.32
CA VAL A 392 -10.34 17.53 -2.46
C VAL A 392 -10.40 16.69 -1.19
N LYS A 393 -11.61 16.29 -0.78
CA LYS A 393 -11.82 15.48 0.42
C LYS A 393 -12.45 14.14 0.07
N GLY A 394 -12.23 13.16 0.93
CA GLY A 394 -12.98 11.93 0.90
C GLY A 394 -12.99 11.22 2.24
N LEU A 395 -13.85 10.22 2.36
CA LEU A 395 -13.97 9.37 3.53
C LEU A 395 -13.42 7.98 3.23
N ALA A 396 -13.09 7.25 4.28
CA ALA A 396 -13.11 5.79 4.24
C ALA A 396 -13.52 5.26 5.62
N PHE A 397 -14.40 4.26 5.61
CA PHE A 397 -14.99 3.69 6.81
C PHE A 397 -15.53 2.30 6.52
N ASP A 398 -15.84 1.57 7.58
CA ASP A 398 -16.49 0.26 7.46
C ASP A 398 -18.00 0.47 7.46
N VAL A 399 -18.65 0.32 6.30
CA VAL A 399 -20.10 0.54 6.14
C VAL A 399 -20.90 -0.52 6.91
N LEU A 400 -20.34 -1.72 7.08
CA LEU A 400 -20.98 -2.88 7.71
C LEU A 400 -20.05 -3.43 8.80
N PRO A 401 -19.84 -2.67 9.89
CA PRO A 401 -18.93 -3.11 10.94
C PRO A 401 -19.43 -4.41 11.58
N ARG A 402 -18.48 -5.22 12.08
CA ARG A 402 -18.80 -6.44 12.82
C ARG A 402 -19.68 -6.11 14.04
N THR A 403 -20.57 -7.04 14.39
CA THR A 403 -21.39 -6.92 15.61
C THR A 403 -20.50 -6.65 16.82
N ASN A 404 -20.85 -5.63 17.61
CA ASN A 404 -20.13 -5.17 18.80
C ASN A 404 -18.68 -4.70 18.55
N ASP A 405 -18.34 -4.26 17.33
CA ASP A 405 -17.07 -3.60 17.08
C ASP A 405 -16.99 -2.27 17.88
N PRO A 406 -16.08 -2.11 18.86
CA PRO A 406 -15.98 -0.88 19.66
C PRO A 406 -15.52 0.33 18.84
N LEU A 407 -15.01 0.11 17.62
CA LEU A 407 -14.59 1.11 16.65
C LEU A 407 -15.55 1.16 15.45
N ALA A 408 -16.81 0.72 15.60
CA ALA A 408 -17.81 0.73 14.53
C ALA A 408 -18.02 2.14 13.95
N GLU A 409 -18.09 3.16 14.80
CA GLU A 409 -18.29 4.55 14.38
C GLU A 409 -17.02 5.24 13.89
N LEU A 410 -15.84 4.62 14.01
CA LEU A 410 -14.58 5.21 13.60
C LEU A 410 -14.39 5.11 12.08
N GLY A 411 -14.35 6.26 11.42
CA GLY A 411 -13.94 6.43 10.03
C GLY A 411 -12.75 7.38 9.93
N PHE A 412 -12.31 7.66 8.71
CA PHE A 412 -11.22 8.58 8.43
C PHE A 412 -11.59 9.55 7.32
N LEU A 413 -11.33 10.83 7.55
CA LEU A 413 -11.40 11.89 6.55
C LEU A 413 -10.00 12.07 5.94
N PHE A 414 -9.95 12.00 4.63
CA PHE A 414 -8.78 12.24 3.80
C PHE A 414 -8.93 13.62 3.17
N ARG A 415 -7.91 14.46 3.33
CA ARG A 415 -7.82 15.77 2.70
C ARG A 415 -6.56 15.77 1.84
N LEU A 416 -6.76 15.74 0.53
CA LEU A 416 -5.69 15.85 -0.45
C LEU A 416 -5.63 17.30 -0.95
N TYR A 417 -4.47 17.93 -0.95
CA TYR A 417 -4.33 19.35 -1.27
C TYR A 417 -3.01 19.69 -1.97
N LYS A 418 -3.01 20.83 -2.67
CA LYS A 418 -1.82 21.41 -3.31
C LYS A 418 -0.98 22.16 -2.29
N GLY A 419 0.34 21.98 -2.35
CA GLY A 419 1.34 22.87 -1.76
C GLY A 419 1.92 23.81 -2.83
N SER A 420 2.85 24.67 -2.43
CA SER A 420 3.52 25.61 -3.35
C SER A 420 4.50 24.93 -4.31
N ASP A 421 4.85 23.67 -4.05
CA ASP A 421 5.72 22.82 -4.86
C ASP A 421 4.96 21.71 -5.61
N SER A 422 3.62 21.75 -5.61
CA SER A 422 2.78 20.83 -6.36
C SER A 422 2.83 21.15 -7.85
N LEU A 423 3.22 20.17 -8.65
CA LEU A 423 3.31 20.28 -10.12
C LEU A 423 2.71 19.03 -10.76
N GLY A 424 2.22 19.18 -11.99
CA GLY A 424 1.82 18.05 -12.81
C GLY A 424 2.24 18.21 -14.26
N TRP A 425 2.32 17.10 -14.96
CA TRP A 425 2.57 17.04 -16.39
C TRP A 425 1.61 16.04 -17.00
N SER A 426 1.00 16.35 -18.15
CA SER A 426 0.19 15.39 -18.89
C SER A 426 0.57 15.31 -20.37
N THR A 427 0.30 14.16 -20.96
CA THR A 427 0.50 13.92 -22.40
C THR A 427 -0.49 12.89 -22.91
N GLU A 428 -0.89 13.04 -24.18
CA GLU A 428 -1.72 12.06 -24.89
C GLU A 428 -0.90 11.21 -25.89
N GLU A 429 0.43 11.42 -25.96
CA GLU A 429 1.31 10.77 -26.96
C GLU A 429 1.24 9.23 -26.92
N PHE A 430 0.76 8.62 -25.83
CA PHE A 430 0.65 7.18 -25.64
C PHE A 430 -0.73 6.58 -25.99
N GLY A 431 -1.62 7.34 -26.65
CA GLY A 431 -2.96 6.86 -27.04
C GLY A 431 -4.01 6.96 -25.93
N GLY A 432 -3.72 7.77 -24.91
CA GLY A 432 -4.57 8.10 -23.79
C GLY A 432 -3.85 9.12 -22.90
N GLU A 433 -4.60 9.84 -22.06
CA GLU A 433 -4.01 10.82 -21.16
C GLU A 433 -3.18 10.12 -20.07
N GLN A 434 -1.91 10.46 -20.00
CA GLN A 434 -0.97 10.01 -18.99
C GLN A 434 -0.48 11.19 -18.15
N PHE A 435 -0.19 10.93 -16.88
CA PHE A 435 0.21 11.96 -15.92
C PHE A 435 1.53 11.66 -15.22
N THR A 436 2.19 12.75 -14.82
CA THR A 436 3.05 12.80 -13.64
C THR A 436 2.44 13.83 -12.69
N VAL A 437 2.25 13.50 -11.42
CA VAL A 437 1.82 14.46 -10.39
C VAL A 437 2.83 14.42 -9.26
N THR A 438 3.37 15.56 -8.88
CA THR A 438 4.40 15.67 -7.84
C THR A 438 3.90 16.52 -6.68
N ASN A 439 4.25 16.08 -5.47
CA ASN A 439 4.11 16.86 -4.24
C ASN A 439 2.69 17.35 -3.94
N LEU A 440 1.66 16.50 -4.11
CA LEU A 440 0.40 16.74 -3.41
C LEU A 440 0.52 16.29 -1.96
N TYR A 441 -0.29 16.86 -1.08
CA TYR A 441 -0.21 16.60 0.35
C TYR A 441 -1.49 15.95 0.84
N LEU A 442 -1.35 14.99 1.74
CA LEU A 442 -2.44 14.22 2.32
C LEU A 442 -2.45 14.37 3.83
N ASP A 443 -3.59 14.81 4.36
CA ASP A 443 -3.94 14.66 5.77
C ASP A 443 -4.95 13.51 5.90
N ILE A 444 -4.79 12.67 6.92
CA ILE A 444 -5.74 11.64 7.32
C ILE A 444 -6.11 11.92 8.78
N SER A 445 -7.39 12.20 9.03
CA SER A 445 -7.91 12.52 10.37
C SER A 445 -9.02 11.56 10.77
N PRO A 446 -9.05 11.08 12.02
CA PRO A 446 -10.15 10.24 12.50
C PRO A 446 -11.44 11.06 12.55
N VAL A 447 -12.56 10.45 12.18
CA VAL A 447 -13.90 11.03 12.28
C VAL A 447 -14.87 10.02 12.90
N ARG A 448 -15.92 10.54 13.54
CA ARG A 448 -17.03 9.73 14.03
C ARG A 448 -18.16 9.76 13.01
N LEU A 449 -18.58 8.60 12.54
CA LEU A 449 -19.71 8.46 11.61
C LEU A 449 -21.00 8.13 12.36
N PRO A 450 -22.14 8.66 11.90
CA PRO A 450 -23.44 8.23 12.39
C PRO A 450 -23.70 6.78 11.98
N MET A 451 -24.22 5.97 12.90
CA MET A 451 -24.59 4.57 12.65
C MET A 451 -26.08 4.33 12.95
N PRO A 452 -26.89 3.84 11.99
CA PRO A 452 -26.52 3.54 10.60
C PRO A 452 -26.23 4.81 9.79
N LEU A 453 -25.35 4.71 8.78
CA LEU A 453 -24.97 5.86 7.96
C LEU A 453 -26.14 6.44 7.16
N TYR A 454 -27.08 5.59 6.75
CA TYR A 454 -28.26 5.97 5.99
C TYR A 454 -29.51 5.36 6.61
N GLY A 455 -30.64 6.04 6.41
CA GLY A 455 -31.96 5.60 6.82
C GLY A 455 -32.99 5.88 5.73
N GLY A 456 -34.22 5.40 5.92
CA GLY A 456 -35.32 5.68 4.99
C GLY A 456 -35.65 7.17 4.94
N TRP A 457 -35.88 7.69 3.73
CA TRP A 457 -36.35 9.07 3.56
C TRP A 457 -37.81 9.20 4.01
N SER A 458 -38.05 9.93 5.10
CA SER A 458 -39.39 10.11 5.69
C SER A 458 -40.17 11.29 5.11
N GLY A 459 -39.70 11.88 4.00
CA GLY A 459 -40.25 13.10 3.43
C GLY A 459 -39.60 14.37 4.03
N PRO A 460 -39.83 15.55 3.43
CA PRO A 460 -39.33 16.80 3.97
C PRO A 460 -39.89 17.03 5.39
N PRO A 461 -39.13 17.67 6.30
CA PRO A 461 -39.67 18.05 7.59
C PRO A 461 -40.92 18.90 7.38
N LYS A 462 -42.01 18.60 8.11
CA LYS A 462 -43.19 19.45 8.11
C LYS A 462 -42.74 20.87 8.51
N PRO A 463 -43.19 21.93 7.80
CA PRO A 463 -42.92 23.30 8.22
C PRO A 463 -43.29 23.43 9.69
N ALA A 464 -42.38 23.97 10.51
CA ALA A 464 -42.68 24.26 11.90
C ALA A 464 -43.97 25.08 11.92
N ALA A 465 -44.97 24.63 12.68
CA ALA A 465 -46.18 25.41 12.88
C ALA A 465 -45.75 26.79 13.36
N SER A 466 -46.09 27.83 12.60
CA SER A 466 -45.84 29.22 12.98
C SER A 466 -46.35 29.43 14.40
N LEU A 467 -45.45 29.82 15.31
CA LEU A 467 -45.83 30.23 16.66
C LEU A 467 -46.97 31.27 16.53
N PRO A 468 -48.06 31.14 17.31
CA PRO A 468 -49.13 32.12 17.26
C PRO A 468 -48.55 33.49 17.57
N ALA A 469 -48.80 34.46 16.69
CA ALA A 469 -48.37 35.84 16.86
C ALA A 469 -48.82 36.31 18.24
N THR A 470 -47.86 36.69 19.08
CA THR A 470 -48.14 37.41 20.32
C THR A 470 -48.83 38.70 19.93
N SER A 471 -50.11 38.83 20.28
CA SER A 471 -50.86 40.06 20.14
C SER A 471 -50.17 41.14 20.95
N VAL A 472 -49.55 42.11 20.28
CA VAL A 472 -49.05 43.34 20.88
C VAL A 472 -50.28 44.14 21.38
N PRO A 473 -50.37 44.53 22.66
CA PRO A 473 -51.45 45.39 23.12
C PRO A 473 -51.31 46.77 22.47
N ALA A 474 -52.43 47.30 21.97
CA ALA A 474 -52.50 48.63 21.38
C ALA A 474 -52.09 49.71 22.40
N ALA A 475 -51.09 50.52 22.04
CA ALA A 475 -50.74 51.71 22.78
C ALA A 475 -51.86 52.75 22.66
N SER A 476 -52.39 53.19 23.79
CA SER A 476 -53.34 54.30 23.89
C SER A 476 -52.68 55.62 23.49
N ALA A 477 -53.28 56.34 22.55
CA ALA A 477 -52.89 57.67 22.13
C ALA A 477 -53.04 58.70 23.28
N PRO A 478 -52.19 59.74 23.35
CA PRO A 478 -52.34 60.81 24.33
C PRO A 478 -53.45 61.78 23.88
N SER A 479 -54.43 62.00 24.75
CA SER A 479 -55.38 63.11 24.65
C SER A 479 -54.71 64.40 25.13
N GLY A 480 -54.64 65.41 24.26
CA GLY A 480 -54.29 66.77 24.67
C GLY A 480 -55.50 67.51 25.25
N GLN A 481 -55.33 68.10 26.43
CA GLN A 481 -55.57 69.50 26.78
C GLN A 481 -55.08 69.77 28.20
#